data_AF-X2AMG8-F1
#
_entry.id   AF-X2AMG8-F1
#
_cell.length_a   1.000
_cell.length_b   1.000
_cell.length_c   1.000
_cell.angle_alpha   90.00
_cell.angle_beta   90.00
_cell.angle_gamma   90.00
#
_symmetry.space_group_name_H-M   'P 1'
#
loop_
_entity.id
_entity.type
_entity.pdbx_description
1 polymer ?
#
loop_
_entity_poly.entity_id
_entity_poly.type
_entity_poly.pdbx_seq_one_letter_code
_entity_poly.pdbx_strand_id
1 'polypeptide(L)'
;MILNFKQLHLKSGFRKRCMRGIYSANFQSTTYITIEISAFEKVLVAIMQDYARTLAADIFLYDPHIELIRLLRLSGDLTAVRTARERMSSVYPLTEELWLDWLRDEIKIAEAAEEKDHVLQLFEKAFKDYLSPGVWLEYVQFCIGFMAEEGGMQKVRSAFERAIGAIGLHPVKGSIIWEAYREFEHAMLCGMQPAPGAVQTASQKEAETAQIARVESLFKRQLAIPLLHMQQTMSEYKTWLDEAEVNPQLAQTYDKACSKLQTITPFESKLSSSESPHLEEYLTYIDHEVSKNEPQRVLCLYERAIQDNCLNAEVWIKYTKYLDSVLKAKSQAFDTYERAVRNCPWSCALWLGYCRAAERLQLPHDQITDLFTKALGSGFASGAEYLQLWMGNLHYMHRRIDWHSAFPEDGDPTFSLLKYWARVEARFCHNMPKAREIWKKVMQSGVGSQAEFWLEYVELE
;
A
#
# COMPACT_ATOMS: atom_id res chain seq x y z
N MET A 1 -34.89 14.15 -7.17
CA MET A 1 -34.52 15.56 -6.92
C MET A 1 -33.24 15.81 -7.73
N ILE A 2 -33.34 16.68 -8.73
CA ILE A 2 -32.31 16.93 -9.75
C ILE A 2 -31.06 17.47 -9.06
N LEU A 3 -29.97 16.69 -9.04
CA LEU A 3 -28.69 17.15 -8.51
C LEU A 3 -28.10 18.21 -9.45
N ASN A 4 -28.00 19.41 -8.89
CA ASN A 4 -27.63 20.67 -9.51
C ASN A 4 -26.23 20.61 -10.18
N PHE A 5 -26.21 20.41 -11.49
CA PHE A 5 -25.14 20.88 -12.37
C PHE A 5 -25.24 22.41 -12.50
N LYS A 6 -24.73 23.17 -11.52
CA LYS A 6 -24.49 24.63 -11.65
C LYS A 6 -23.68 25.17 -10.48
N GLN A 7 -22.36 25.03 -10.53
CA GLN A 7 -21.42 26.00 -9.96
C GLN A 7 -19.99 25.71 -10.43
N LEU A 8 -19.65 26.21 -11.62
CA LEU A 8 -18.27 26.46 -12.05
C LEU A 8 -18.26 27.51 -13.16
N HIS A 9 -18.81 28.68 -12.85
CA HIS A 9 -18.60 29.90 -13.61
C HIS A 9 -18.31 31.03 -12.64
N LEU A 10 -17.02 31.23 -12.33
CA LEU A 10 -16.42 32.53 -11.97
C LEU A 10 -14.91 32.34 -11.78
N LYS A 11 -14.17 32.37 -12.89
CA LYS A 11 -12.82 32.97 -13.02
C LYS A 11 -12.39 32.97 -14.49
N SER A 12 -13.21 33.59 -15.34
CA SER A 12 -12.84 33.97 -16.72
C SER A 12 -12.70 35.48 -16.89
N GLY A 13 -12.34 36.17 -15.79
CA GLY A 13 -12.23 37.64 -15.74
C GLY A 13 -10.99 38.24 -16.42
N PHE A 14 -10.04 37.43 -16.91
CA PHE A 14 -8.80 37.95 -17.50
C PHE A 14 -8.73 37.84 -19.04
N ARG A 15 -9.59 37.05 -19.69
CA ARG A 15 -9.56 36.86 -21.16
C ARG A 15 -10.55 37.70 -21.96
N LYS A 16 -11.50 38.41 -21.33
CA LYS A 16 -12.55 39.18 -22.05
C LYS A 16 -12.31 40.69 -22.16
N ARG A 17 -11.23 41.25 -21.58
CA ARG A 17 -10.91 42.68 -21.73
C ARG A 17 -10.02 43.03 -22.93
N CYS A 18 -9.43 42.03 -23.62
CA CYS A 18 -8.58 42.26 -24.80
C CYS A 18 -9.30 42.10 -26.15
N MET A 19 -10.60 41.77 -26.19
CA MET A 19 -11.32 41.48 -27.44
C MET A 19 -12.40 42.52 -27.81
N ARG A 20 -12.20 43.80 -27.45
CA ARG A 20 -13.00 44.93 -27.96
C ARG A 20 -12.16 46.16 -28.34
N GLY A 21 -10.92 45.93 -28.76
CA GLY A 21 -10.02 46.98 -29.23
C GLY A 21 -8.98 46.42 -30.21
N ILE A 22 -9.42 45.66 -31.21
CA ILE A 22 -8.55 45.20 -32.30
C ILE A 22 -9.14 45.71 -33.61
N TYR A 23 -9.06 47.03 -33.80
CA TYR A 23 -8.83 47.59 -35.12
C TYR A 23 -7.82 48.71 -34.91
N SER A 24 -6.60 48.47 -35.42
CA SER A 24 -5.38 49.30 -35.37
C SER A 24 -4.64 49.43 -34.02
N ALA A 25 -3.80 48.45 -33.68
CA ALA A 25 -2.63 48.65 -32.81
C ALA A 25 -1.52 47.59 -33.06
N ASN A 26 -0.47 48.04 -33.75
CA ASN A 26 0.97 47.75 -33.56
C ASN A 26 1.50 46.30 -33.55
N PHE A 27 2.11 45.94 -34.69
CA PHE A 27 3.08 44.84 -34.85
C PHE A 27 4.16 44.81 -33.75
N GLN A 28 4.63 45.97 -33.26
CA GLN A 28 5.66 46.06 -32.21
C GLN A 28 5.22 45.52 -30.84
N SER A 29 3.93 45.64 -30.48
CA SER A 29 3.43 45.15 -29.19
C SER A 29 3.32 43.62 -29.20
N THR A 30 2.95 43.02 -30.33
CA THR A 30 2.91 41.56 -30.49
C THR A 30 4.31 40.98 -30.47
N THR A 31 5.27 41.61 -31.16
CA THR A 31 6.67 41.17 -31.17
C THR A 31 7.30 41.24 -29.77
N TYR A 32 7.06 42.30 -29.01
CA TYR A 32 7.58 42.44 -27.64
C TYR A 32 7.03 41.36 -26.70
N ILE A 33 5.71 41.10 -26.74
CA ILE A 33 5.07 40.04 -25.96
C ILE A 33 5.62 38.65 -26.36
N THR A 34 5.82 38.38 -27.65
CA THR A 34 6.41 37.10 -28.09
C THR A 34 7.86 36.92 -27.64
N ILE A 35 8.64 37.99 -27.55
CA ILE A 35 10.02 37.95 -27.05
C ILE A 35 10.05 37.64 -25.56
N GLU A 36 9.16 38.27 -24.76
CA GLU A 36 9.07 37.99 -23.32
C GLU A 36 8.61 36.55 -23.03
N ILE A 37 7.64 36.02 -23.79
CA ILE A 37 7.21 34.62 -23.69
C ILE A 37 8.36 33.66 -24.03
N SER A 38 9.08 33.93 -25.13
CA SER A 38 10.22 33.09 -25.53
C SER A 38 11.38 33.13 -24.53
N ALA A 39 11.63 34.30 -23.91
CA ALA A 39 12.65 34.42 -22.86
C ALA A 39 12.24 33.63 -21.60
N PHE A 40 10.97 33.69 -21.21
CA PHE A 40 10.44 32.93 -20.09
C PHE A 40 10.51 31.41 -20.32
N GLU A 41 10.14 30.93 -21.52
CA GLU A 41 10.26 29.51 -21.89
C GLU A 41 11.71 29.01 -21.82
N LYS A 42 12.69 29.81 -22.28
CA LYS A 42 14.11 29.45 -22.18
C LYS A 42 14.59 29.32 -20.73
N VAL A 43 14.15 30.22 -19.86
CA VAL A 43 14.47 30.16 -18.42
C VAL A 43 13.84 28.91 -17.79
N LEU A 44 12.58 28.61 -18.13
CA LEU A 44 11.88 27.42 -17.64
C LEU A 44 12.61 26.13 -18.04
N VAL A 45 13.00 26.00 -19.30
CA VAL A 45 13.76 24.84 -19.81
C VAL A 45 15.10 24.71 -19.09
N ALA A 46 15.81 25.81 -18.86
CA ALA A 46 17.09 25.78 -18.14
C ALA A 46 16.93 25.30 -16.69
N ILE A 47 15.88 25.74 -15.98
CA ILE A 47 15.57 25.29 -14.62
C ILE A 47 15.21 23.80 -14.61
N MET A 48 14.40 23.34 -15.57
CA MET A 48 14.04 21.92 -15.69
C MET A 48 15.27 21.03 -15.93
N GLN A 49 16.18 21.47 -16.79
CA GLN A 49 17.46 20.77 -17.02
C GLN A 49 18.33 20.73 -15.77
N ASP A 50 18.30 21.78 -14.94
CA ASP A 50 19.06 21.82 -13.70
C ASP A 50 18.54 20.81 -12.66
N TYR A 51 17.22 20.74 -12.47
CA TYR A 51 16.61 19.70 -11.66
C TYR A 51 16.87 18.29 -12.23
N ALA A 52 16.83 18.12 -13.56
CA ALA A 52 17.13 16.83 -14.19
C ALA A 52 18.58 16.38 -13.91
N ARG A 53 19.55 17.31 -13.98
CA ARG A 53 20.96 17.05 -13.64
C ARG A 53 21.14 16.74 -12.16
N THR A 54 20.48 17.49 -11.29
CA THR A 54 20.49 17.26 -9.83
C THR A 54 20.04 15.83 -9.52
N LEU A 55 18.95 15.40 -10.14
CA LEU A 55 18.40 14.06 -9.95
C LEU A 55 19.15 12.94 -10.68
N ALA A 56 19.99 13.28 -11.67
CA ALA A 56 20.91 12.33 -12.28
C ALA A 56 22.13 12.08 -11.38
N ALA A 57 22.51 13.05 -10.55
CA ALA A 57 23.55 12.89 -9.54
C ALA A 57 23.04 12.16 -8.29
N ASP A 58 21.83 12.49 -7.84
CA ASP A 58 21.18 11.83 -6.70
C ASP A 58 19.66 11.69 -6.92
N ILE A 59 19.24 10.45 -7.15
CA ILE A 59 17.83 10.11 -7.42
C ILE A 59 16.97 10.12 -6.14
N PHE A 60 17.60 10.20 -4.97
CA PHE A 60 16.93 10.15 -3.65
C PHE A 60 16.58 11.55 -3.11
N LEU A 61 16.54 12.56 -3.98
CA LEU A 61 16.09 13.90 -3.61
C LEU A 61 14.60 14.07 -3.92
N TYR A 62 13.76 14.05 -2.89
CA TYR A 62 12.30 14.12 -3.03
C TYR A 62 11.80 15.44 -3.65
N ASP A 63 12.17 16.59 -3.07
CA ASP A 63 11.68 17.90 -3.52
C ASP A 63 12.05 18.23 -4.98
N PRO A 64 13.28 17.92 -5.46
CA PRO A 64 13.60 18.06 -6.88
C PRO A 64 12.70 17.24 -7.82
N HIS A 65 12.24 16.03 -7.45
CA HIS A 65 11.28 15.31 -8.29
C HIS A 65 9.94 16.05 -8.37
N ILE A 66 9.43 16.54 -7.24
CA ILE A 66 8.16 17.29 -7.17
C ILE A 66 8.24 18.55 -8.04
N GLU A 67 9.29 19.35 -7.88
CA GLU A 67 9.45 20.58 -8.66
C GLU A 67 9.65 20.30 -10.15
N LEU A 68 10.44 19.28 -10.52
CA LEU A 68 10.61 18.90 -11.92
C LEU A 68 9.28 18.49 -12.55
N ILE A 69 8.50 17.63 -11.90
CA ILE A 69 7.18 17.19 -12.38
C ILE A 69 6.24 18.40 -12.54
N ARG A 70 6.24 19.33 -11.57
CA ARG A 70 5.43 20.55 -11.63
C ARG A 70 5.79 21.41 -12.84
N LEU A 71 7.07 21.65 -13.09
CA LEU A 71 7.54 22.46 -14.22
C LEU A 71 7.26 21.78 -15.57
N LEU A 72 7.50 20.46 -15.65
CA LEU A 72 7.17 19.66 -16.83
C LEU A 72 5.68 19.74 -17.15
N ARG A 73 4.80 19.62 -16.15
CA ARG A 73 3.35 19.72 -16.33
C ARG A 73 2.92 21.11 -16.82
N LEU A 74 3.59 22.17 -16.36
CA LEU A 74 3.36 23.54 -16.85
C LEU A 74 3.81 23.75 -18.30
N SER A 75 4.87 23.05 -18.73
CA SER A 75 5.36 23.12 -20.11
C SER A 75 4.46 22.40 -21.12
N GLY A 76 3.59 21.49 -20.66
CA GLY A 76 2.70 20.69 -21.51
C GLY A 76 3.35 19.47 -22.16
N ASP A 77 4.62 19.17 -21.86
CA ASP A 77 5.29 17.95 -22.33
C ASP A 77 4.81 16.71 -21.55
N LEU A 78 3.73 16.10 -22.03
CA LEU A 78 3.09 14.95 -21.37
C LEU A 78 4.01 13.73 -21.27
N THR A 79 4.85 13.50 -22.28
CA THR A 79 5.77 12.35 -22.30
C THR A 79 6.82 12.52 -21.21
N ALA A 80 7.44 13.69 -21.12
CA ALA A 80 8.46 13.94 -20.11
C ALA A 80 7.87 13.97 -18.68
N VAL A 81 6.62 14.44 -18.50
CA VAL A 81 5.89 14.32 -17.22
C VAL A 81 5.74 12.85 -16.82
N ARG A 82 5.31 11.98 -17.75
CA ARG A 82 5.13 10.55 -17.48
C ARG A 82 6.44 9.89 -17.05
N THR A 83 7.53 10.14 -17.79
CA THR A 83 8.86 9.62 -17.43
C THR A 83 9.33 10.12 -16.07
N ALA A 84 9.13 11.40 -15.74
CA ALA A 84 9.51 11.95 -14.44
C ALA A 84 8.72 11.31 -13.28
N ARG A 85 7.40 11.12 -13.46
CA ARG A 85 6.53 10.45 -12.48
C ARG A 85 6.87 8.97 -12.31
N GLU A 86 7.15 8.26 -13.40
CA GLU A 86 7.63 6.88 -13.35
C GLU A 86 8.93 6.77 -12.56
N ARG A 87 9.89 7.66 -12.82
CA ARG A 87 11.17 7.68 -12.10
C ARG A 87 10.99 8.01 -10.62
N MET A 88 10.10 8.94 -10.26
CA MET A 88 9.83 9.24 -8.86
C MET A 88 9.17 8.05 -8.16
N SER A 89 8.14 7.46 -8.78
CA SER A 89 7.37 6.32 -8.22
C SER A 89 8.18 5.03 -8.12
N SER A 90 9.28 4.87 -8.86
CA SER A 90 10.16 3.71 -8.71
C SER A 90 11.04 3.80 -7.46
N VAL A 91 11.28 5.01 -6.95
CA VAL A 91 12.07 5.26 -5.75
C VAL A 91 11.16 5.41 -4.54
N TYR A 92 10.14 6.26 -4.63
CA TYR A 92 9.28 6.64 -3.52
C TYR A 92 7.87 6.09 -3.65
N PRO A 93 7.27 5.63 -2.54
CA PRO A 93 5.82 5.54 -2.46
C PRO A 93 5.22 6.94 -2.63
N LEU A 94 4.18 7.10 -3.44
CA LEU A 94 3.53 8.39 -3.65
C LEU A 94 2.31 8.54 -2.76
N THR A 95 2.05 9.79 -2.33
CA THR A 95 0.84 10.11 -1.56
C THR A 95 -0.41 9.99 -2.44
N GLU A 96 -1.58 9.95 -1.79
CA GLU A 96 -2.88 9.93 -2.47
C GLU A 96 -3.03 11.09 -3.47
N GLU A 97 -2.59 12.30 -3.09
CA GLU A 97 -2.68 13.49 -3.94
C GLU A 97 -1.83 13.36 -5.20
N LEU A 98 -0.59 12.86 -5.07
CA LEU A 98 0.32 12.68 -6.19
C LEU A 98 -0.19 11.62 -7.16
N TRP A 99 -0.73 10.50 -6.65
CA TRP A 99 -1.37 9.49 -7.47
C TRP A 99 -2.59 10.03 -8.20
N LEU A 100 -3.49 10.73 -7.49
CA LEU A 100 -4.68 11.32 -8.11
C LEU A 100 -4.33 12.34 -9.19
N ASP A 101 -3.32 13.18 -8.97
CA ASP A 101 -2.86 14.14 -9.97
C ASP A 101 -2.33 13.47 -11.22
N TRP A 102 -1.60 12.35 -11.08
CA TRP A 102 -1.15 11.56 -12.22
C TRP A 102 -2.31 10.88 -12.94
N LEU A 103 -3.14 10.13 -12.20
CA LEU A 103 -4.27 9.38 -12.74
C LEU A 103 -5.23 10.30 -13.51
N ARG A 104 -5.55 11.48 -12.97
CA ARG A 104 -6.45 12.44 -13.63
C ARG A 104 -5.88 13.04 -14.90
N ASP A 105 -4.56 13.18 -15.01
CA ASP A 105 -3.94 13.62 -16.27
C ASP A 105 -4.04 12.52 -17.32
N GLU A 106 -3.74 11.27 -16.96
CA GLU A 106 -3.79 10.12 -17.88
C GLU A 106 -5.23 9.78 -18.30
N ILE A 107 -6.19 9.85 -17.38
CA ILE A 107 -7.63 9.64 -17.68
C ILE A 107 -8.13 10.64 -18.73
N LYS A 108 -7.69 11.90 -18.66
CA LYS A 108 -8.14 12.95 -19.60
C LYS A 108 -7.66 12.74 -21.03
N ILE A 109 -6.54 12.05 -21.20
CA ILE A 109 -5.94 11.79 -22.52
C ILE A 109 -6.24 10.39 -23.04
N ALA A 110 -6.73 9.48 -22.19
CA ALA A 110 -7.04 8.10 -22.56
C ALA A 110 -8.35 8.03 -23.37
N GLU A 111 -8.24 7.92 -24.70
CA GLU A 111 -9.37 7.71 -25.60
C GLU A 111 -9.39 6.27 -26.12
N ALA A 112 -8.22 5.74 -26.49
CA ALA A 112 -8.06 4.40 -27.04
C ALA A 112 -8.13 3.30 -25.97
N ALA A 113 -8.49 2.08 -26.38
CA ALA A 113 -8.58 0.93 -25.46
C ALA A 113 -7.23 0.64 -24.77
N GLU A 114 -6.12 0.73 -25.49
CA GLU A 114 -4.77 0.52 -24.96
C GLU A 114 -4.40 1.55 -23.88
N GLU A 115 -4.79 2.81 -24.07
CA GLU A 115 -4.56 3.89 -23.09
C GLU A 115 -5.41 3.69 -21.85
N LYS A 116 -6.66 3.25 -22.03
CA LYS A 116 -7.54 2.89 -20.92
C LYS A 116 -6.99 1.70 -20.11
N ASP A 117 -6.42 0.71 -20.76
CA ASP A 117 -5.76 -0.42 -20.09
C ASP A 117 -4.49 0.03 -19.35
N HIS A 118 -3.73 0.96 -19.92
CA HIS A 118 -2.60 1.59 -19.23
C HIS A 118 -3.04 2.33 -17.96
N VAL A 119 -4.15 3.07 -18.00
CA VAL A 119 -4.72 3.73 -16.82
C VAL A 119 -5.13 2.69 -15.75
N LEU A 120 -5.72 1.56 -16.14
CA LEU A 120 -6.04 0.48 -15.19
C LEU A 120 -4.78 -0.10 -14.52
N GLN A 121 -3.70 -0.29 -15.27
CA GLN A 121 -2.40 -0.71 -14.70
C GLN A 121 -1.82 0.35 -13.76
N LEU A 122 -2.02 1.63 -14.06
CA LEU A 122 -1.58 2.73 -13.20
C LEU A 122 -2.35 2.74 -11.87
N PHE A 123 -3.65 2.44 -11.87
CA PHE A 123 -4.42 2.23 -10.64
C PHE A 123 -3.87 1.06 -9.80
N GLU A 124 -3.56 -0.07 -10.43
CA GLU A 124 -2.96 -1.22 -9.71
C GLU A 124 -1.60 -0.88 -9.08
N LYS A 125 -0.84 0.04 -9.69
CA LYS A 125 0.38 0.57 -9.09
C LYS A 125 0.08 1.47 -7.90
N ALA A 126 -0.90 2.37 -8.03
CA ALA A 126 -1.29 3.30 -6.96
C ALA A 126 -1.81 2.57 -5.70
N PHE A 127 -2.56 1.47 -5.86
CA PHE A 127 -3.09 0.68 -4.73
C PHE A 127 -2.01 0.05 -3.85
N LYS A 128 -0.76 -0.06 -4.32
CA LYS A 128 0.33 -0.71 -3.58
C LYS A 128 1.01 0.19 -2.56
N ASP A 129 0.93 1.51 -2.69
CA ASP A 129 1.66 2.40 -1.80
C ASP A 129 0.94 2.53 -0.45
N TYR A 130 -0.28 3.09 -0.45
CA TYR A 130 -1.07 3.34 0.75
C TYR A 130 -2.57 3.14 0.54
N LEU A 131 -3.30 2.98 1.65
CA LEU A 131 -4.76 2.94 1.65
C LEU A 131 -5.36 4.27 1.18
N SER A 132 -5.69 4.41 -0.11
CA SER A 132 -6.08 5.69 -0.70
C SER A 132 -7.57 5.70 -1.12
N PRO A 133 -8.52 6.12 -0.26
CA PRO A 133 -9.94 6.09 -0.59
C PRO A 133 -10.33 6.91 -1.82
N GLY A 134 -9.71 8.07 -2.02
CA GLY A 134 -9.89 8.91 -3.20
C GLY A 134 -9.45 8.22 -4.48
N VAL A 135 -8.34 7.47 -4.46
CA VAL A 135 -7.88 6.68 -5.63
C VAL A 135 -8.88 5.58 -5.96
N TRP A 136 -9.44 4.89 -4.95
CA TRP A 136 -10.50 3.89 -5.17
C TRP A 136 -11.78 4.49 -5.75
N LEU A 137 -12.17 5.69 -5.31
CA LEU A 137 -13.33 6.40 -5.86
C LEU A 137 -13.11 6.81 -7.32
N GLU A 138 -11.93 7.33 -7.65
CA GLU A 138 -11.57 7.66 -9.03
C GLU A 138 -11.52 6.40 -9.91
N TYR A 139 -11.04 5.27 -9.38
CA TYR A 139 -11.03 3.98 -10.07
C TYR A 139 -12.43 3.48 -10.41
N VAL A 140 -13.36 3.48 -9.45
CA VAL A 140 -14.75 3.05 -9.73
C VAL A 140 -15.43 4.00 -10.70
N GLN A 141 -15.19 5.31 -10.57
CA GLN A 141 -15.71 6.31 -11.51
C GLN A 141 -15.19 6.08 -12.93
N PHE A 142 -13.90 5.79 -13.07
CA PHE A 142 -13.29 5.42 -14.35
C PHE A 142 -13.89 4.12 -14.91
N CYS A 143 -14.09 3.11 -14.05
CA CYS A 143 -14.73 1.84 -14.42
C CYS A 143 -16.17 2.01 -14.93
N ILE A 144 -16.95 2.95 -14.38
CA ILE A 144 -18.30 3.27 -14.86
C ILE A 144 -18.29 3.70 -16.34
N GLY A 145 -17.20 4.32 -16.80
CA GLY A 145 -17.02 4.68 -18.21
C GLY A 145 -17.06 3.50 -19.20
N PHE A 146 -16.80 2.27 -18.72
CA PHE A 146 -16.86 1.05 -19.54
C PHE A 146 -18.22 0.34 -19.48
N MET A 147 -19.23 0.92 -18.83
CA MET A 147 -20.51 0.26 -18.61
C MET A 147 -21.22 -0.17 -19.89
N ALA A 148 -21.04 0.57 -20.99
CA ALA A 148 -21.65 0.27 -22.29
C ALA A 148 -20.96 -0.88 -23.06
N GLU A 149 -19.78 -1.32 -22.61
CA GLU A 149 -19.04 -2.42 -23.24
C GLU A 149 -19.60 -3.78 -22.83
N GLU A 150 -19.26 -4.83 -23.59
CA GLU A 150 -19.67 -6.20 -23.27
C GLU A 150 -19.11 -6.64 -21.91
N GLY A 151 -19.98 -7.04 -21.00
CA GLY A 151 -19.60 -7.37 -19.61
C GLY A 151 -19.22 -6.16 -18.74
N GLY A 152 -19.36 -4.94 -19.25
CA GLY A 152 -18.99 -3.70 -18.55
C GLY A 152 -19.67 -3.55 -17.19
N MET A 153 -20.95 -3.92 -17.08
CA MET A 153 -21.68 -3.89 -15.80
C MET A 153 -21.04 -4.78 -14.73
N GLN A 154 -20.58 -5.99 -15.09
CA GLN A 154 -19.92 -6.88 -14.15
C GLN A 154 -18.55 -6.34 -13.74
N LYS A 155 -17.84 -5.70 -14.66
CA LYS A 155 -16.56 -5.01 -14.40
C LYS A 155 -16.74 -3.89 -13.37
N VAL A 156 -17.76 -3.05 -13.53
CA VAL A 156 -18.08 -1.96 -12.57
C VAL A 156 -18.40 -2.53 -11.18
N ARG A 157 -19.27 -3.54 -11.11
CA ARG A 157 -19.60 -4.21 -9.85
C ARG A 157 -18.38 -4.82 -9.17
N SER A 158 -17.52 -5.49 -9.95
CA SER A 158 -16.26 -6.03 -9.45
C SER A 158 -15.32 -4.94 -8.92
N ALA A 159 -15.26 -3.79 -9.59
CA ALA A 159 -14.48 -2.64 -9.14
C ALA A 159 -14.99 -2.10 -7.78
N PHE A 160 -16.31 -1.97 -7.60
CA PHE A 160 -16.89 -1.59 -6.32
C PHE A 160 -16.63 -2.61 -5.21
N GLU A 161 -16.77 -3.91 -5.49
CA GLU A 161 -16.48 -4.96 -4.50
C GLU A 161 -15.01 -4.96 -4.06
N ARG A 162 -14.07 -4.73 -4.99
CA ARG A 162 -12.65 -4.55 -4.67
C ARG A 162 -12.44 -3.32 -3.79
N ALA A 163 -13.06 -2.20 -4.14
CA ALA A 163 -12.97 -0.96 -3.35
C ALA A 163 -13.54 -1.16 -1.94
N ILE A 164 -14.69 -1.81 -1.79
CA ILE A 164 -15.27 -2.17 -0.48
C ILE A 164 -14.32 -3.08 0.31
N GLY A 165 -13.69 -4.06 -0.33
CA GLY A 165 -12.71 -4.92 0.31
C GLY A 165 -11.51 -4.15 0.88
N ALA A 166 -11.10 -3.06 0.22
CA ALA A 166 -9.97 -2.24 0.65
C ALA A 166 -10.35 -1.18 1.70
N ILE A 167 -11.38 -0.37 1.44
CA ILE A 167 -11.71 0.82 2.23
C ILE A 167 -13.07 0.74 2.94
N GLY A 168 -13.89 -0.28 2.67
CA GLY A 168 -15.26 -0.36 3.16
C GLY A 168 -15.41 -0.54 4.68
N LEU A 169 -14.33 -0.89 5.38
CA LEU A 169 -14.28 -0.98 6.85
C LEU A 169 -13.74 0.28 7.51
N HIS A 170 -13.28 1.27 6.75
CA HIS A 170 -12.73 2.50 7.30
C HIS A 170 -13.84 3.28 8.03
N PRO A 171 -13.77 3.48 9.37
CA PRO A 171 -14.87 4.04 10.15
C PRO A 171 -15.34 5.44 9.69
N VAL A 172 -14.40 6.30 9.29
CA VAL A 172 -14.69 7.67 8.81
C VAL A 172 -14.98 7.74 7.31
N LYS A 173 -14.09 7.20 6.46
CA LYS A 173 -14.14 7.37 4.98
C LYS A 173 -14.83 6.23 4.24
N GLY A 174 -15.12 5.11 4.92
CA GLY A 174 -15.64 3.90 4.29
C GLY A 174 -17.07 4.05 3.77
N SER A 175 -17.90 4.91 4.38
CA SER A 175 -19.28 5.12 3.92
C SER A 175 -19.35 5.64 2.48
N ILE A 176 -18.35 6.43 2.06
CA ILE A 176 -18.31 7.07 0.74
C ILE A 176 -18.36 6.04 -0.40
N ILE A 177 -17.64 4.92 -0.27
CA ILE A 177 -17.67 3.87 -1.31
C ILE A 177 -18.98 3.08 -1.31
N TRP A 178 -19.56 2.85 -0.12
CA TRP A 178 -20.85 2.21 -0.01
C TRP A 178 -21.95 3.08 -0.61
N GLU A 179 -21.92 4.39 -0.36
CA GLU A 179 -22.83 5.39 -0.93
C GLU A 179 -22.72 5.43 -2.45
N ALA A 180 -21.51 5.56 -2.98
CA ALA A 180 -21.27 5.54 -4.42
C ALA A 180 -21.80 4.26 -5.08
N TYR A 181 -21.63 3.09 -4.45
CA TYR A 181 -22.14 1.83 -5.00
C TYR A 181 -23.67 1.74 -4.92
N ARG A 182 -24.28 2.18 -3.80
CA ARG A 182 -25.74 2.24 -3.68
C ARG A 182 -26.33 3.19 -4.73
N GLU A 183 -25.75 4.37 -4.90
CA GLU A 183 -26.18 5.34 -5.92
C GLU A 183 -26.09 4.76 -7.32
N PHE A 184 -25.01 4.04 -7.64
CA PHE A 184 -24.88 3.35 -8.92
C PHE A 184 -26.00 2.32 -9.14
N GLU A 185 -26.23 1.40 -8.20
CA GLU A 185 -27.27 0.37 -8.36
C GLU A 185 -28.70 0.95 -8.30
N HIS A 186 -28.91 2.04 -7.56
CA HIS A 186 -30.16 2.81 -7.59
C HIS A 186 -30.40 3.46 -8.95
N ALA A 187 -29.38 4.09 -9.54
CA ALA A 187 -29.48 4.68 -10.87
C ALA A 187 -29.83 3.62 -11.93
N MET A 188 -29.25 2.42 -11.81
CA MET A 188 -29.60 1.27 -12.65
C MET A 188 -31.06 0.86 -12.47
N LEU A 189 -31.55 0.80 -11.22
CA LEU A 189 -32.95 0.49 -10.94
C LEU A 189 -33.91 1.53 -11.54
N CYS A 190 -33.61 2.82 -11.39
CA CYS A 190 -34.40 3.90 -12.00
C CYS A 190 -34.46 3.78 -13.53
N GLY A 191 -33.37 3.35 -14.17
CA GLY A 191 -33.30 3.12 -15.61
C GLY A 191 -34.13 1.91 -16.10
N MET A 192 -34.52 1.00 -15.20
CA MET A 192 -35.34 -0.18 -15.54
C MET A 192 -36.85 0.08 -15.46
N GLN A 193 -37.28 1.24 -14.94
CA GLN A 193 -38.70 1.53 -14.79
C GLN A 193 -39.39 1.67 -16.16
N PRO A 194 -40.59 1.08 -16.32
CA PRO A 194 -41.32 1.10 -17.58
C PRO A 194 -41.82 2.52 -17.85
N ALA A 195 -41.97 2.87 -19.14
CA ALA A 195 -42.66 4.09 -19.52
C ALA A 195 -44.09 4.09 -18.92
N PRO A 196 -44.62 5.25 -18.50
CA PRO A 196 -45.97 5.33 -17.93
C PRO A 196 -47.01 4.67 -18.85
N GLY A 197 -47.68 3.62 -18.36
CA GLY A 197 -48.70 2.87 -19.11
C GLY A 197 -48.19 1.64 -19.88
N ALA A 198 -46.89 1.36 -19.91
CA ALA A 198 -46.35 0.14 -20.50
C ALA A 198 -46.46 -1.06 -19.54
N VAL A 199 -46.92 -2.21 -20.05
CA VAL A 199 -46.96 -3.47 -19.30
C VAL A 199 -45.58 -4.12 -19.34
N GLN A 200 -44.95 -4.29 -18.17
CA GLN A 200 -43.68 -5.00 -18.07
C GLN A 200 -43.85 -6.48 -18.42
N THR A 201 -42.88 -7.01 -19.17
CA THR A 201 -42.79 -8.45 -19.41
C THR A 201 -42.35 -9.19 -18.13
N ALA A 202 -42.61 -10.50 -18.05
CA ALA A 202 -42.19 -11.31 -16.90
C ALA A 202 -40.65 -11.23 -16.67
N SER A 203 -39.88 -11.24 -17.75
CA SER A 203 -38.42 -11.11 -17.70
C SER A 203 -37.96 -9.74 -17.17
N GLN A 204 -38.66 -8.65 -17.54
CA GLN A 204 -38.37 -7.31 -17.01
C GLN A 204 -38.66 -7.22 -15.51
N LYS A 205 -39.77 -7.80 -15.05
CA LYS A 205 -40.10 -7.87 -13.61
C LYS A 205 -39.08 -8.67 -12.81
N GLU A 206 -38.61 -9.78 -13.36
CA GLU A 206 -37.57 -10.60 -12.73
C GLU A 206 -36.24 -9.84 -12.62
N ALA A 207 -35.83 -9.15 -13.69
CA ALA A 207 -34.63 -8.31 -13.69
C ALA A 207 -34.72 -7.15 -12.68
N GLU A 208 -35.87 -6.47 -12.62
CA GLU A 208 -36.13 -5.41 -11.63
C GLU A 208 -36.08 -5.95 -10.20
N THR A 209 -36.72 -7.10 -9.94
CA THR A 209 -36.70 -7.76 -8.62
C THR A 209 -35.27 -8.11 -8.21
N ALA A 210 -34.47 -8.66 -9.13
CA ALA A 210 -33.06 -8.95 -8.87
C ALA A 210 -32.24 -7.67 -8.58
N GLN A 211 -32.59 -6.57 -9.23
CA GLN A 211 -31.94 -5.28 -9.03
C GLN A 211 -32.31 -4.63 -7.67
N ILE A 212 -33.58 -4.71 -7.27
CA ILE A 212 -34.04 -4.31 -5.93
C ILE A 212 -33.29 -5.12 -4.86
N ALA A 213 -33.20 -6.44 -5.02
CA ALA A 213 -32.48 -7.31 -4.10
C ALA A 213 -30.98 -6.96 -3.98
N ARG A 214 -30.34 -6.48 -5.06
CA ARG A 214 -28.95 -5.98 -5.03
C ARG A 214 -28.82 -4.72 -4.18
N VAL A 215 -29.68 -3.73 -4.41
CA VAL A 215 -29.69 -2.49 -3.63
C VAL A 215 -29.92 -2.79 -2.14
N GLU A 216 -30.91 -3.63 -1.84
CA GLU A 216 -31.22 -4.06 -0.47
C GLU A 216 -30.02 -4.78 0.17
N SER A 217 -29.32 -5.65 -0.59
CA SER A 217 -28.12 -6.33 -0.13
C SER A 217 -27.00 -5.36 0.27
N LEU A 218 -26.80 -4.28 -0.50
CA LEU A 218 -25.80 -3.26 -0.18
C LEU A 218 -26.12 -2.55 1.14
N PHE A 219 -27.37 -2.15 1.35
CA PHE A 219 -27.79 -1.58 2.63
C PHE A 219 -27.55 -2.55 3.79
N LYS A 220 -28.00 -3.80 3.65
CA LYS A 220 -27.83 -4.85 4.68
C LYS A 220 -26.36 -5.05 5.05
N ARG A 221 -25.47 -5.09 4.05
CA ARG A 221 -24.02 -5.27 4.24
C ARG A 221 -23.39 -4.05 4.93
N GLN A 222 -23.71 -2.83 4.49
CA GLN A 222 -23.16 -1.62 5.09
C GLN A 222 -23.63 -1.43 6.53
N LEU A 223 -24.92 -1.67 6.81
CA LEU A 223 -25.51 -1.54 8.15
C LEU A 223 -24.99 -2.57 9.16
N ALA A 224 -24.27 -3.60 8.68
CA ALA A 224 -23.55 -4.55 9.53
C ALA A 224 -22.15 -4.07 9.95
N ILE A 225 -21.69 -2.93 9.43
CA ILE A 225 -20.35 -2.40 9.64
C ILE A 225 -20.44 -1.15 10.52
N PRO A 226 -19.61 -1.03 11.58
CA PRO A 226 -19.61 0.13 12.48
C PRO A 226 -18.93 1.34 11.81
N LEU A 227 -19.65 2.03 10.93
CA LEU A 227 -19.22 3.27 10.29
C LEU A 227 -19.79 4.48 11.02
N LEU A 228 -19.07 5.61 11.04
CA LEU A 228 -19.61 6.86 11.57
C LEU A 228 -20.88 7.26 10.80
N HIS A 229 -21.84 7.81 11.54
CA HIS A 229 -23.14 8.26 11.00
C HIS A 229 -24.01 7.15 10.38
N MET A 230 -23.77 5.87 10.67
CA MET A 230 -24.59 4.75 10.15
C MET A 230 -26.10 4.84 10.47
N GLN A 231 -26.49 5.67 11.45
CA GLN A 231 -27.90 5.97 11.75
C GLN A 231 -28.61 6.67 10.57
N GLN A 232 -27.90 7.51 9.81
CA GLN A 232 -28.43 8.15 8.62
C GLN A 232 -28.71 7.10 7.54
N THR A 233 -27.78 6.18 7.31
CA THR A 233 -27.96 5.04 6.40
C THR A 233 -29.16 4.17 6.79
N MET A 234 -29.37 3.93 8.09
CA MET A 234 -30.55 3.18 8.56
C MET A 234 -31.85 3.94 8.29
N SER A 235 -31.87 5.26 8.48
CA SER A 235 -33.02 6.11 8.16
C SER A 235 -33.33 6.11 6.67
N GLU A 236 -32.31 6.18 5.81
CA GLU A 236 -32.44 6.06 4.35
C GLU A 236 -33.03 4.71 3.96
N TYR A 237 -32.51 3.62 4.52
CA TYR A 237 -32.99 2.26 4.24
C TYR A 237 -34.47 2.09 4.58
N LYS A 238 -34.88 2.56 5.76
CA LYS A 238 -36.28 2.57 6.21
C LYS A 238 -37.20 3.38 5.30
N THR A 239 -36.70 4.49 4.78
CA THR A 239 -37.45 5.34 3.83
C THR A 239 -37.58 4.65 2.47
N TRP A 240 -36.62 3.80 2.10
CA TRP A 240 -36.61 3.13 0.80
C TRP A 240 -37.47 1.86 0.74
N LEU A 241 -37.48 1.03 1.80
CA LEU A 241 -38.21 -0.26 1.84
C LEU A 241 -39.61 -0.18 2.48
N ASP A 242 -39.98 0.97 3.05
CA ASP A 242 -41.03 1.13 4.08
C ASP A 242 -40.68 0.44 5.44
N GLU A 243 -40.87 1.16 6.55
CA GLU A 243 -40.44 0.72 7.90
C GLU A 243 -41.03 -0.63 8.33
N ALA A 244 -42.22 -0.98 7.84
CA ALA A 244 -42.92 -2.21 8.21
C ALA A 244 -42.28 -3.48 7.62
N GLU A 245 -41.46 -3.36 6.57
CA GLU A 245 -40.86 -4.48 5.86
C GLU A 245 -39.43 -4.80 6.35
N VAL A 246 -38.92 -4.06 7.34
CA VAL A 246 -37.56 -4.25 7.86
C VAL A 246 -37.44 -5.60 8.57
N ASN A 247 -36.58 -6.45 8.03
CA ASN A 247 -36.28 -7.77 8.59
C ASN A 247 -35.72 -7.66 10.04
N PRO A 248 -36.32 -8.35 11.04
CA PRO A 248 -35.82 -8.37 12.42
C PRO A 248 -34.35 -8.82 12.57
N GLN A 249 -33.86 -9.70 11.69
CA GLN A 249 -32.46 -10.15 11.69
C GLN A 249 -31.48 -9.03 11.31
N LEU A 250 -31.91 -8.11 10.44
CA LEU A 250 -31.13 -6.92 10.09
C LEU A 250 -31.05 -5.98 11.29
N ALA A 251 -32.15 -5.77 12.01
CA ALA A 251 -32.15 -4.93 13.21
C ALA A 251 -31.14 -5.43 14.25
N GLN A 252 -31.12 -6.74 14.54
CA GLN A 252 -30.11 -7.32 15.45
C GLN A 252 -28.67 -7.13 14.97
N THR A 253 -28.43 -7.28 13.66
CA THR A 253 -27.10 -7.08 13.06
C THR A 253 -26.66 -5.62 13.18
N TYR A 254 -27.57 -4.70 12.91
CA TYR A 254 -27.36 -3.26 13.06
C TYR A 254 -27.12 -2.85 14.50
N ASP A 255 -27.87 -3.39 15.47
CA ASP A 255 -27.67 -3.10 16.89
C ASP A 255 -26.28 -3.54 17.39
N LYS A 256 -25.81 -4.70 16.90
CA LYS A 256 -24.43 -5.17 17.15
C LYS A 256 -23.41 -4.21 16.55
N ALA A 257 -23.63 -3.75 15.31
CA ALA A 257 -22.75 -2.77 14.66
C ALA A 257 -22.75 -1.43 15.41
N CYS A 258 -23.90 -0.93 15.86
CA CYS A 258 -24.01 0.27 16.69
C CYS A 258 -23.26 0.12 18.02
N SER A 259 -23.39 -1.04 18.68
CA SER A 259 -22.67 -1.34 19.91
C SER A 259 -21.15 -1.32 19.69
N LYS A 260 -20.67 -1.93 18.59
CA LYS A 260 -19.25 -1.85 18.19
C LYS A 260 -18.84 -0.41 17.91
N LEU A 261 -19.64 0.35 17.17
CA LEU A 261 -19.38 1.76 16.88
C LEU A 261 -19.19 2.57 18.18
N GLN A 262 -20.07 2.39 19.16
CA GLN A 262 -19.95 3.05 20.47
C GLN A 262 -18.64 2.73 21.18
N THR A 263 -18.13 1.49 21.07
CA THR A 263 -16.84 1.12 21.68
C THR A 263 -15.65 1.79 21.02
N ILE A 264 -15.75 2.11 19.72
CA ILE A 264 -14.64 2.68 18.95
C ILE A 264 -14.69 4.21 18.84
N THR A 265 -15.87 4.81 19.02
CA THR A 265 -16.08 6.27 18.95
C THR A 265 -15.09 7.07 19.79
N PRO A 266 -14.72 6.68 21.04
CA PRO A 266 -13.73 7.42 21.82
C PRO A 266 -12.35 7.47 21.15
N PHE A 267 -11.94 6.40 20.47
CA PHE A 267 -10.67 6.35 19.75
C PHE A 267 -10.70 7.25 18.51
N GLU A 268 -11.77 7.19 17.72
CA GLU A 268 -11.94 8.07 16.54
C GLU A 268 -12.04 9.55 16.94
N SER A 269 -12.67 9.84 18.08
CA SER A 269 -12.74 11.19 18.64
C SER A 269 -11.36 11.68 19.07
N LYS A 270 -10.53 10.79 19.64
CA LYS A 270 -9.16 11.13 20.03
C LYS A 270 -8.31 11.43 18.79
N LEU A 271 -8.33 10.57 17.78
CA LEU A 271 -7.64 10.78 16.49
C LEU A 271 -8.03 12.11 15.82
N SER A 272 -9.31 12.49 15.91
CA SER A 272 -9.80 13.74 15.32
C SER A 272 -9.35 15.01 16.08
N SER A 273 -9.13 14.89 17.38
CA SER A 273 -8.86 16.05 18.27
C SER A 273 -7.39 16.25 18.64
N SER A 274 -6.54 15.23 18.50
CA SER A 274 -5.11 15.34 18.75
C SER A 274 -4.33 15.82 17.53
N GLU A 275 -3.09 16.25 17.74
CA GLU A 275 -2.19 16.68 16.66
C GLU A 275 -1.52 15.49 15.97
N SER A 276 -1.38 15.60 14.64
CA SER A 276 -0.67 14.63 13.80
C SER A 276 0.77 14.46 14.30
N PRO A 277 1.36 13.24 14.31
CA PRO A 277 0.95 12.08 13.51
C PRO A 277 0.19 10.97 14.26
N HIS A 278 -0.28 11.21 15.48
CA HIS A 278 -1.22 10.31 16.19
C HIS A 278 -0.74 8.87 16.47
N LEU A 279 0.57 8.61 16.49
CA LEU A 279 1.10 7.26 16.62
C LEU A 279 0.58 6.53 17.87
N GLU A 280 0.63 7.16 19.03
CA GLU A 280 0.21 6.55 20.30
C GLU A 280 -1.29 6.26 20.32
N GLU A 281 -2.10 7.16 19.76
CA GLU A 281 -3.53 6.99 19.58
C GLU A 281 -3.84 5.76 18.71
N TYR A 282 -3.17 5.65 17.56
CA TYR A 282 -3.34 4.51 16.67
C TYR A 282 -2.93 3.20 17.34
N LEU A 283 -1.78 3.15 18.00
CA LEU A 283 -1.31 1.93 18.67
C LEU A 283 -2.26 1.47 19.77
N THR A 284 -2.76 2.40 20.60
CA THR A 284 -3.74 2.10 21.64
C THR A 284 -5.04 1.56 21.03
N TYR A 285 -5.48 2.13 19.90
CA TYR A 285 -6.67 1.69 19.21
C TYR A 285 -6.48 0.30 18.55
N ILE A 286 -5.32 0.07 17.94
CA ILE A 286 -4.94 -1.23 17.38
C ILE A 286 -4.95 -2.32 18.46
N ASP A 287 -4.35 -2.06 19.63
CA ASP A 287 -4.34 -3.00 20.75
C ASP A 287 -5.76 -3.35 21.23
N HIS A 288 -6.66 -2.35 21.23
CA HIS A 288 -8.08 -2.59 21.52
C HIS A 288 -8.70 -3.56 20.50
N GLU A 289 -8.58 -3.33 19.20
CA GLU A 289 -9.16 -4.19 18.16
C GLU A 289 -8.51 -5.59 18.12
N VAL A 290 -7.20 -5.68 18.39
CA VAL A 290 -6.51 -6.97 18.57
C VAL A 290 -7.13 -7.76 19.71
N SER A 291 -7.46 -7.11 20.83
CA SER A 291 -8.14 -7.77 21.97
C SER A 291 -9.55 -8.27 21.65
N LYS A 292 -10.19 -7.71 20.61
CA LYS A 292 -11.51 -8.14 20.12
C LYS A 292 -11.44 -9.25 19.07
N ASN A 293 -10.25 -9.63 18.63
CA ASN A 293 -10.02 -10.65 17.61
C ASN A 293 -10.73 -10.35 16.27
N GLU A 294 -10.66 -9.08 15.83
CA GLU A 294 -11.27 -8.59 14.59
C GLU A 294 -10.17 -8.26 13.55
N PRO A 295 -9.59 -9.25 12.86
CA PRO A 295 -8.36 -9.08 12.09
C PRO A 295 -8.49 -8.06 10.95
N GLN A 296 -9.61 -8.02 10.24
CA GLN A 296 -9.81 -7.07 9.14
C GLN A 296 -9.85 -5.61 9.61
N ARG A 297 -10.33 -5.37 10.84
CA ARG A 297 -10.33 -4.04 11.46
C ARG A 297 -8.93 -3.65 11.91
N VAL A 298 -8.17 -4.59 12.46
CA VAL A 298 -6.75 -4.40 12.81
C VAL A 298 -5.93 -4.06 11.57
N LEU A 299 -6.12 -4.78 10.45
CA LEU A 299 -5.47 -4.46 9.18
C LEU A 299 -5.82 -3.06 8.69
N CYS A 300 -7.11 -2.70 8.69
CA CYS A 300 -7.55 -1.36 8.31
C CYS A 300 -6.92 -0.26 9.20
N LEU A 301 -6.78 -0.49 10.50
CA LEU A 301 -6.13 0.45 11.41
C LEU A 301 -4.63 0.58 11.18
N TYR A 302 -3.91 -0.52 10.94
CA TYR A 302 -2.50 -0.45 10.56
C TYR A 302 -2.31 0.33 9.27
N GLU A 303 -3.13 0.06 8.25
CA GLU A 303 -3.10 0.77 6.97
C GLU A 303 -3.41 2.27 7.12
N ARG A 304 -4.29 2.66 8.05
CA ARG A 304 -4.51 4.07 8.40
C ARG A 304 -3.31 4.67 9.14
N ALA A 305 -2.78 3.96 10.14
CA ALA A 305 -1.69 4.45 10.97
C ALA A 305 -0.42 4.71 10.14
N ILE A 306 -0.11 3.86 9.17
CA ILE A 306 1.04 4.06 8.27
C ILE A 306 0.84 5.23 7.31
N GLN A 307 -0.38 5.69 7.01
CA GLN A 307 -0.54 6.90 6.19
C GLN A 307 -0.02 8.14 6.91
N ASP A 308 -0.31 8.23 8.21
CA ASP A 308 0.09 9.37 9.03
C ASP A 308 1.52 9.22 9.56
N ASN A 309 2.01 7.98 9.66
CA ASN A 309 3.30 7.63 10.28
C ASN A 309 4.22 6.82 9.36
N CYS A 310 4.15 7.04 8.04
CA CYS A 310 4.85 6.21 7.07
C CYS A 310 6.38 6.15 7.29
N LEU A 311 6.99 7.22 7.80
CA LEU A 311 8.43 7.30 8.08
C LEU A 311 8.81 6.76 9.48
N ASN A 312 7.85 6.25 10.26
CA ASN A 312 8.13 5.65 11.56
C ASN A 312 8.29 4.13 11.42
N ALA A 313 9.51 3.62 11.60
CA ALA A 313 9.77 2.19 11.47
C ALA A 313 9.02 1.32 12.51
N GLU A 314 8.65 1.87 13.67
CA GLU A 314 7.98 1.12 14.73
C GLU A 314 6.60 0.61 14.30
N VAL A 315 5.79 1.44 13.64
CA VAL A 315 4.46 1.04 13.17
C VAL A 315 4.55 -0.09 12.14
N TRP A 316 5.52 0.00 11.22
CA TRP A 316 5.78 -1.06 10.24
C TRP A 316 6.24 -2.36 10.88
N ILE A 317 7.15 -2.30 11.86
CA ILE A 317 7.64 -3.48 12.58
C ILE A 317 6.49 -4.16 13.33
N LYS A 318 5.60 -3.41 13.99
CA LYS A 318 4.42 -3.97 14.66
C LYS A 318 3.45 -4.58 13.66
N TYR A 319 3.19 -3.89 12.55
CA TYR A 319 2.29 -4.38 11.50
C TYR A 319 2.80 -5.69 10.89
N THR A 320 4.04 -5.73 10.42
CA THR A 320 4.62 -6.93 9.81
C THR A 320 4.74 -8.08 10.81
N LYS A 321 5.04 -7.79 12.08
CA LYS A 321 5.02 -8.81 13.14
C LYS A 321 3.62 -9.40 13.36
N TYR A 322 2.58 -8.58 13.33
CA TYR A 322 1.19 -9.05 13.40
C TYR A 322 0.85 -9.97 12.23
N LEU A 323 1.23 -9.57 11.00
CA LEU A 323 1.06 -10.40 9.80
C LEU A 323 1.81 -11.73 9.88
N ASP A 324 3.07 -11.71 10.32
CA ASP A 324 3.94 -12.89 10.39
C ASP A 324 3.52 -13.88 11.49
N SER A 325 3.21 -13.36 12.68
CA SER A 325 3.09 -14.17 13.89
C SER A 325 1.64 -14.49 14.27
N VAL A 326 0.73 -13.54 14.05
CA VAL A 326 -0.68 -13.68 14.45
C VAL A 326 -1.50 -14.20 13.29
N LEU A 327 -1.52 -13.49 12.15
CA LEU A 327 -2.29 -13.91 10.98
C LEU A 327 -1.60 -15.01 10.16
N LYS A 328 -0.26 -15.08 10.23
CA LYS A 328 0.57 -15.97 9.40
C LYS A 328 0.33 -15.78 7.90
N ALA A 329 0.00 -14.56 7.50
CA ALA A 329 -0.34 -14.19 6.12
C ALA A 329 0.94 -13.92 5.30
N LYS A 330 1.66 -14.99 4.92
CA LYS A 330 3.02 -14.90 4.33
C LYS A 330 3.15 -13.95 3.13
N SER A 331 2.21 -14.02 2.17
CA SER A 331 2.24 -13.15 0.97
C SER A 331 2.03 -11.69 1.35
N GLN A 332 1.00 -11.41 2.14
CA GLN A 332 0.70 -10.05 2.59
C GLN A 332 1.83 -9.47 3.45
N ALA A 333 2.47 -10.29 4.29
CA ALA A 333 3.63 -9.89 5.07
C ALA A 333 4.79 -9.47 4.15
N PHE A 334 5.09 -10.27 3.12
CA PHE A 334 6.13 -9.96 2.14
C PHE A 334 5.86 -8.62 1.43
N ASP A 335 4.64 -8.42 0.90
CA ASP A 335 4.26 -7.18 0.23
C ASP A 335 4.32 -5.97 1.19
N THR A 336 3.98 -6.18 2.46
CA THR A 336 4.06 -5.14 3.49
C THR A 336 5.51 -4.80 3.84
N TYR A 337 6.42 -5.78 3.89
CA TYR A 337 7.84 -5.51 4.08
C TYR A 337 8.44 -4.72 2.90
N GLU A 338 8.06 -5.04 1.66
CA GLU A 338 8.47 -4.28 0.48
C GLU A 338 8.10 -2.80 0.61
N ARG A 339 6.85 -2.52 1.00
CA ARG A 339 6.39 -1.15 1.28
C ARG A 339 7.15 -0.51 2.44
N ALA A 340 7.38 -1.27 3.52
CA ALA A 340 8.05 -0.78 4.71
C ALA A 340 9.48 -0.30 4.43
N VAL A 341 10.26 -1.07 3.64
CA VAL A 341 11.64 -0.69 3.31
C VAL A 341 11.73 0.45 2.29
N ARG A 342 10.70 0.67 1.47
CA ARG A 342 10.61 1.87 0.61
C ARG A 342 10.34 3.14 1.39
N ASN A 343 9.65 3.04 2.53
CA ASN A 343 9.36 4.18 3.42
C ASN A 343 10.48 4.43 4.43
N CYS A 344 11.02 3.36 5.01
CA CYS A 344 12.01 3.41 6.08
C CYS A 344 13.27 2.59 5.69
N PRO A 345 13.97 2.93 4.60
CA PRO A 345 15.12 2.17 4.12
C PRO A 345 16.27 2.11 5.14
N TRP A 346 16.36 3.07 6.05
CA TRP A 346 17.34 3.11 7.13
C TRP A 346 17.11 2.06 8.23
N SER A 347 15.99 1.34 8.22
CA SER A 347 15.69 0.33 9.26
C SER A 347 16.22 -1.05 8.90
N CYS A 348 17.35 -1.45 9.50
CA CYS A 348 17.89 -2.81 9.34
C CYS A 348 16.90 -3.90 9.76
N ALA A 349 16.08 -3.66 10.79
CA ALA A 349 15.07 -4.60 11.26
C ALA A 349 14.03 -4.94 10.18
N LEU A 350 13.58 -3.94 9.40
CA LEU A 350 12.63 -4.14 8.31
C LEU A 350 13.26 -4.95 7.16
N TRP A 351 14.49 -4.64 6.78
CA TRP A 351 15.21 -5.41 5.74
C TRP A 351 15.45 -6.88 6.14
N LEU A 352 15.84 -7.13 7.39
CA LEU A 352 15.98 -8.48 7.92
C LEU A 352 14.66 -9.23 7.92
N GLY A 353 13.57 -8.57 8.32
CA GLY A 353 12.22 -9.11 8.23
C GLY A 353 11.84 -9.46 6.78
N TYR A 354 12.16 -8.58 5.84
CA TYR A 354 11.88 -8.77 4.42
C TYR A 354 12.64 -9.96 3.83
N CYS A 355 13.95 -10.07 4.09
CA CYS A 355 14.76 -11.22 3.66
C CYS A 355 14.22 -12.54 4.23
N ARG A 356 13.79 -12.54 5.50
CA ARG A 356 13.18 -13.72 6.12
C ARG A 356 11.80 -14.03 5.53
N ALA A 357 11.03 -13.02 5.13
CA ALA A 357 9.74 -13.21 4.45
C ALA A 357 9.95 -13.84 3.07
N ALA A 358 10.95 -13.36 2.31
CA ALA A 358 11.37 -13.93 1.04
C ALA A 358 11.77 -15.41 1.18
N GLU A 359 12.55 -15.74 2.22
CA GLU A 359 12.91 -17.11 2.55
C GLU A 359 11.68 -17.98 2.90
N ARG A 360 10.72 -17.45 3.69
CA ARG A 360 9.47 -18.16 4.03
C ARG A 360 8.57 -18.45 2.82
N LEU A 361 8.66 -17.61 1.78
CA LEU A 361 8.01 -17.80 0.49
C LEU A 361 8.82 -18.68 -0.47
N GLN A 362 10.01 -19.13 -0.06
CA GLN A 362 10.92 -19.95 -0.87
C GLN A 362 11.28 -19.28 -2.19
N LEU A 363 11.49 -17.96 -2.17
CA LEU A 363 11.95 -17.26 -3.36
C LEU A 363 13.32 -17.79 -3.82
N PRO A 364 13.60 -17.72 -5.14
CA PRO A 364 14.90 -18.07 -5.69
C PRO A 364 16.06 -17.37 -4.98
N HIS A 365 17.19 -18.07 -4.88
CA HIS A 365 18.35 -17.62 -4.10
C HIS A 365 18.94 -16.29 -4.59
N ASP A 366 19.02 -16.13 -5.89
CA ASP A 366 19.38 -14.90 -6.59
C ASP A 366 18.51 -13.73 -6.10
N GLN A 367 17.19 -13.90 -6.04
CA GLN A 367 16.29 -12.83 -5.57
C GLN A 367 16.52 -12.46 -4.09
N ILE A 368 16.78 -13.43 -3.22
CA ILE A 368 17.08 -13.17 -1.81
C ILE A 368 18.45 -12.48 -1.66
N THR A 369 19.42 -12.84 -2.50
CA THR A 369 20.76 -12.23 -2.50
C THR A 369 20.74 -10.80 -3.03
N ASP A 370 19.96 -10.54 -4.08
CA ASP A 370 19.71 -9.20 -4.59
C ASP A 370 19.03 -8.33 -3.52
N LEU A 371 18.09 -8.90 -2.78
CA LEU A 371 17.41 -8.20 -1.70
C LEU A 371 18.38 -7.83 -0.57
N PHE A 372 19.25 -8.74 -0.17
CA PHE A 372 20.31 -8.46 0.79
C PHE A 372 21.28 -7.38 0.30
N THR A 373 21.64 -7.41 -1.00
CA THR A 373 22.51 -6.39 -1.61
C THR A 373 21.86 -5.01 -1.61
N LYS A 374 20.55 -4.92 -1.90
CA LYS A 374 19.77 -3.67 -1.76
C LYS A 374 19.78 -3.15 -0.32
N ALA A 375 19.60 -4.05 0.65
CA ALA A 375 19.64 -3.68 2.07
C ALA A 375 21.01 -3.08 2.47
N LEU A 376 22.12 -3.64 1.99
CA LEU A 376 23.46 -3.09 2.22
C LEU A 376 23.62 -1.66 1.68
N GLY A 377 22.96 -1.32 0.56
CA GLY A 377 22.97 0.01 -0.04
C GLY A 377 22.07 1.04 0.66
N SER A 378 21.35 0.67 1.71
CA SER A 378 20.29 1.51 2.29
C SER A 378 20.77 2.54 3.35
N GLY A 379 22.05 2.53 3.71
CA GLY A 379 22.65 3.56 4.57
C GLY A 379 22.18 3.52 6.03
N PHE A 380 22.47 2.43 6.76
CA PHE A 380 22.12 2.31 8.18
C PHE A 380 22.92 3.27 9.08
N ALA A 381 22.36 3.56 10.26
CA ALA A 381 22.90 4.56 11.19
C ALA A 381 24.18 4.11 11.89
N SER A 382 24.41 2.80 12.03
CA SER A 382 25.59 2.27 12.73
C SER A 382 26.17 0.99 12.12
N GLY A 383 27.47 0.76 12.34
CA GLY A 383 28.15 -0.48 11.94
C GLY A 383 27.55 -1.74 12.57
N ALA A 384 26.94 -1.62 13.76
CA ALA A 384 26.24 -2.72 14.42
C ALA A 384 25.04 -3.22 13.61
N GLU A 385 24.32 -2.32 12.94
CA GLU A 385 23.19 -2.68 12.07
C GLU A 385 23.66 -3.43 10.81
N TYR A 386 24.80 -3.04 10.23
CA TYR A 386 25.42 -3.80 9.13
C TYR A 386 25.85 -5.19 9.59
N LEU A 387 26.47 -5.31 10.76
CA LEU A 387 26.81 -6.61 11.34
C LEU A 387 25.56 -7.48 11.54
N GLN A 388 24.48 -6.89 12.05
CA GLN A 388 23.21 -7.60 12.25
C GLN A 388 22.61 -8.09 10.91
N LEU A 389 22.67 -7.27 9.86
CA LEU A 389 22.24 -7.65 8.52
C LEU A 389 23.07 -8.84 7.99
N TRP A 390 24.41 -8.76 8.12
CA TRP A 390 25.32 -9.84 7.72
C TRP A 390 25.07 -11.14 8.49
N MET A 391 24.87 -11.08 9.82
CA MET A 391 24.50 -12.24 10.62
C MET A 391 23.20 -12.87 10.14
N GLY A 392 22.21 -12.06 9.79
CA GLY A 392 20.95 -12.53 9.20
C GLY A 392 21.15 -13.30 7.90
N ASN A 393 22.00 -12.79 7.01
CA ASN A 393 22.35 -13.45 5.75
C ASN A 393 23.15 -14.75 5.98
N LEU A 394 24.12 -14.74 6.90
CA LEU A 394 24.86 -15.95 7.26
C LEU A 394 23.95 -17.04 7.81
N HIS A 395 22.97 -16.68 8.65
CA HIS A 395 21.97 -17.65 9.11
C HIS A 395 21.10 -18.21 7.97
N TYR A 396 20.74 -17.38 6.98
CA TYR A 396 20.03 -17.83 5.78
C TYR A 396 20.89 -18.81 4.97
N MET A 397 22.14 -18.48 4.67
CA MET A 397 23.07 -19.37 3.96
C MET A 397 23.27 -20.69 4.71
N HIS A 398 23.43 -20.63 6.03
CA HIS A 398 23.56 -21.80 6.89
C HIS A 398 22.34 -22.72 6.80
N ARG A 399 21.12 -22.18 6.72
CA ARG A 399 19.89 -22.98 6.56
C ARG A 399 19.77 -23.64 5.18
N ARG A 400 20.51 -23.15 4.19
CA ARG A 400 20.55 -23.72 2.82
C ARG A 400 21.59 -24.80 2.64
N ILE A 401 22.55 -24.93 3.56
CA ILE A 401 23.52 -26.01 3.52
C ILE A 401 22.74 -27.31 3.74
N ASP A 402 22.78 -28.19 2.74
CA ASP A 402 22.44 -29.59 2.96
C ASP A 402 23.62 -30.22 3.71
N TRP A 403 23.51 -30.21 5.05
CA TRP A 403 24.53 -30.73 5.95
C TRP A 403 24.85 -32.20 5.69
N HIS A 404 23.92 -32.98 5.13
CA HIS A 404 24.15 -34.38 4.81
C HIS A 404 25.03 -34.55 3.56
N SER A 405 24.87 -33.67 2.56
CA SER A 405 25.77 -33.63 1.40
C SER A 405 27.12 -32.96 1.72
N ALA A 406 27.11 -31.92 2.56
CA ALA A 406 28.31 -31.18 2.95
C ALA A 406 29.19 -31.97 3.92
N PHE A 407 28.57 -32.84 4.72
CA PHE A 407 29.22 -33.79 5.61
C PHE A 407 28.58 -35.18 5.38
N PRO A 408 29.08 -35.96 4.40
CA PRO A 408 28.71 -37.38 4.25
C PRO A 408 28.96 -38.15 5.56
N GLU A 409 28.54 -39.41 5.70
CA GLU A 409 28.61 -40.16 6.98
C GLU A 409 30.01 -40.19 7.65
N ASP A 410 31.08 -39.83 6.93
CA ASP A 410 32.46 -39.57 7.42
C ASP A 410 32.94 -38.11 7.22
N GLY A 411 32.06 -37.12 7.33
CA GLY A 411 32.25 -35.76 6.79
C GLY A 411 33.20 -34.83 7.54
N ASP A 412 33.59 -35.18 8.76
CA ASP A 412 34.66 -34.49 9.50
C ASP A 412 35.60 -35.52 10.13
N PRO A 413 36.43 -36.19 9.32
CA PRO A 413 37.35 -37.23 9.81
C PRO A 413 38.39 -36.64 10.77
N THR A 414 38.57 -35.33 10.72
CA THR A 414 39.48 -34.57 11.59
C THR A 414 38.81 -33.99 12.83
N PHE A 415 37.49 -34.16 12.98
CA PHE A 415 36.68 -33.56 14.04
C PHE A 415 36.90 -32.04 14.20
N SER A 416 37.24 -31.33 13.12
CA SER A 416 37.49 -29.89 13.06
C SER A 416 36.39 -29.06 13.74
N LEU A 417 35.11 -29.42 13.57
CA LEU A 417 33.99 -28.70 14.20
C LEU A 417 33.93 -28.92 15.71
N LEU A 418 34.12 -30.17 16.17
CA LEU A 418 34.15 -30.49 17.60
C LEU A 418 35.38 -29.89 18.28
N LYS A 419 36.54 -29.91 17.60
CA LYS A 419 37.78 -29.26 18.07
C LYS A 419 37.60 -27.74 18.19
N TYR A 420 36.97 -27.10 17.21
CA TYR A 420 36.65 -25.67 17.29
C TYR A 420 35.70 -25.34 18.44
N TRP A 421 34.63 -26.12 18.62
CA TRP A 421 33.70 -25.94 19.73
C TRP A 421 34.40 -26.08 21.09
N ALA A 422 35.24 -27.10 21.27
CA ALA A 422 36.01 -27.26 22.51
C ALA A 422 36.93 -26.07 22.81
N ARG A 423 37.57 -25.48 21.78
CA ARG A 423 38.38 -24.24 21.93
C ARG A 423 37.53 -23.05 22.39
N VAL A 424 36.33 -22.91 21.85
CA VAL A 424 35.43 -21.81 22.24
C VAL A 424 34.99 -21.95 23.70
N GLU A 425 34.58 -23.15 24.11
CA GLU A 425 34.18 -23.43 25.49
C GLU A 425 35.32 -23.17 26.49
N ALA A 426 36.54 -23.59 26.17
CA ALA A 426 37.70 -23.39 27.05
C ALA A 426 38.16 -21.91 27.11
N ARG A 427 38.35 -21.27 25.94
CA ARG A 427 38.98 -19.95 25.87
C ARG A 427 38.03 -18.78 26.09
N PHE A 428 36.80 -18.87 25.58
CA PHE A 428 35.86 -17.75 25.60
C PHE A 428 34.75 -17.94 26.64
N CYS A 429 34.32 -19.19 26.89
CA CYS A 429 33.28 -19.48 27.89
C CYS A 429 33.85 -19.87 29.27
N HIS A 430 35.17 -20.06 29.39
CA HIS A 430 35.87 -20.53 30.59
C HIS A 430 35.30 -21.84 31.17
N ASN A 431 34.73 -22.69 30.31
CA ASN A 431 34.05 -23.93 30.68
C ASN A 431 34.90 -25.15 30.30
N MET A 432 36.01 -25.32 31.02
CA MET A 432 36.93 -26.43 30.79
C MET A 432 36.32 -27.83 30.97
N PRO A 433 35.40 -28.08 31.92
CA PRO A 433 34.73 -29.38 32.05
C PRO A 433 33.98 -29.79 30.77
N LYS A 434 33.33 -28.84 30.10
CA LYS A 434 32.61 -29.10 28.84
C LYS A 434 33.57 -29.34 27.67
N ALA A 435 34.65 -28.56 27.59
CA ALA A 435 35.70 -28.75 26.60
C ALA A 435 36.34 -30.16 26.68
N ARG A 436 36.63 -30.65 27.89
CA ARG A 436 37.12 -32.02 28.14
C ARG A 436 36.11 -33.10 27.75
N GLU A 437 34.82 -32.87 28.01
CA GLU A 437 33.74 -33.79 27.58
C GLU A 437 33.69 -33.93 26.05
N ILE A 438 33.84 -32.81 25.32
CA ILE A 438 33.85 -32.78 23.86
C ILE A 438 35.09 -33.50 23.32
N TRP A 439 36.27 -33.25 23.88
CA TRP A 439 37.50 -33.95 23.49
C TRP A 439 37.48 -35.45 23.78
N LYS A 440 36.85 -35.86 24.87
CA LYS A 440 36.63 -37.29 25.16
C LYS A 440 35.81 -37.97 24.06
N LYS A 441 34.78 -37.29 23.52
CA LYS A 441 33.99 -37.81 22.40
C LYS A 441 34.83 -37.91 21.12
N VAL A 442 35.62 -36.88 20.80
CA VAL A 442 36.56 -36.91 19.65
C VAL A 442 37.52 -38.10 19.75
N MET A 443 38.15 -38.30 20.91
CA MET A 443 39.10 -39.40 21.11
C MET A 443 38.47 -40.80 21.04
N GLN A 444 37.19 -40.93 21.39
CA GLN A 444 36.44 -42.19 21.35
C GLN A 444 35.96 -42.57 19.93
N SER A 445 35.99 -41.63 18.99
CA SER A 445 35.56 -41.84 17.61
C SER A 445 36.65 -42.45 16.70
N GLY A 446 37.67 -43.10 17.27
CA GLY A 446 38.66 -43.88 16.51
C GLY A 446 39.96 -43.16 16.14
N VAL A 447 40.14 -41.88 16.52
CA VAL A 447 41.36 -41.09 16.26
C VAL A 447 42.37 -41.09 17.41
N GLY A 448 42.07 -41.75 18.54
CA GLY A 448 42.93 -41.78 19.72
C GLY A 448 44.32 -42.42 19.53
N SER A 449 44.55 -43.12 18.42
CA SER A 449 45.85 -43.67 18.02
C SER A 449 46.75 -42.67 17.30
N GLN A 450 46.25 -41.48 16.94
CA GLN A 450 46.99 -40.45 16.22
C GLN A 450 47.56 -39.42 17.19
N ALA A 451 48.89 -39.21 17.15
CA ALA A 451 49.59 -38.32 18.09
C ALA A 451 49.18 -36.84 17.95
N GLU A 452 48.79 -36.41 16.74
CA GLU A 452 48.37 -35.03 16.43
C GLU A 452 47.21 -34.56 17.32
N PHE A 453 46.21 -35.41 17.54
CA PHE A 453 45.04 -35.09 18.37
C PHE A 453 45.39 -34.94 19.85
N TRP A 454 46.39 -35.69 20.33
CA TRP A 454 46.87 -35.58 21.71
C TRP A 454 47.67 -34.30 21.93
N LEU A 455 48.48 -33.89 20.95
CA LEU A 455 49.21 -32.63 21.00
C LEU A 455 48.24 -31.44 21.04
N GLU A 456 47.21 -31.44 20.19
CA GLU A 456 46.17 -30.40 20.20
C GLU A 456 45.35 -30.37 21.51
N TYR A 457 45.09 -31.53 22.12
CA TYR A 457 44.39 -31.60 23.40
C TYR A 457 45.25 -31.07 24.55
N VAL A 458 46.55 -31.37 24.56
CA VAL A 458 47.51 -30.83 25.52
C VAL A 458 47.70 -29.32 25.36
N GLU A 459 47.65 -28.78 24.14
CA GLU A 459 47.66 -27.32 23.91
C GLU A 459 46.38 -26.60 24.36
N LEU A 460 45.26 -27.34 24.48
CA LEU A 460 44.00 -26.81 24.96
C LEU A 460 43.92 -26.76 26.50
N GLU A 461 44.48 -27.77 27.16
CA GLU A 461 44.68 -27.82 28.62
C GLU A 461 45.64 -26.73 29.11
#